data_AF-A0A845SUJ9-F1
#
_entry.id   AF-A0A845SUJ9-F1
#
_cell.length_a   1.000
_cell.length_b   1.000
_cell.length_c   1.000
_cell.angle_alpha   90.00
_cell.angle_beta   90.00
_cell.angle_gamma   90.00
#
_symmetry.space_group_name_H-M   'P 1'
#
loop_
_entity.id
_entity.type
_entity.pdbx_description
1 polymer ?
#
loop_
_entity_poly.entity_id
_entity_poly.type
_entity_poly.pdbx_seq_one_letter_code
_entity_poly.pdbx_strand_id
1 'polypeptide(L)'
;MNKEQICKTAAALCALAVLAGCGAPAQKTRAESGTAASQIASNSAGPAAGDAPRAGTIARRPEANTAMWTEGMSAEELLEPDRTGCVDVRGADLSGADLSQAGALLENASFDGRTKWPDTLPEGLDLSKLMELGRDPGLGVRILHEQGITGKGVGIAIIDQTLLTDHQEYKDRLRFYEEYNTAAQQAAQMHGAAVASIALGETAGVAPDALLYYIADDTGTYKDETYTQDMRFYARDIDRFVALNETLAADEKIRVISISLGYMPDTPGAQEMDAAIARARAAGIAVVYVSDSDRMMKNYMGAGRAPYGDPNDPAQRLPGRFWQPALFGGEYTTSRALLVPMDRRTAASPSGTDEYAYYVNGGMSWAIPYIAGLYALACQVDPDVTFEQFTGAAIETAQPLSLLHEGRQYSYGRLVNPAALLGKINGKPVPCWSGACPAT
;
A
#
# COMPACT_ATOMS: atom_id res chain seq x y z
N MET A 1 -15.13 -24.38 1.67
CA MET A 1 -14.75 -23.97 0.30
C MET A 1 -13.43 -24.66 -0.10
N ASN A 2 -13.24 -25.03 -1.38
CA ASN A 2 -11.96 -25.61 -1.83
C ASN A 2 -10.89 -24.51 -2.01
N LYS A 3 -9.60 -24.86 -2.08
CA LYS A 3 -8.47 -23.91 -2.24
C LYS A 3 -8.58 -22.98 -3.46
N GLU A 4 -9.25 -23.43 -4.51
CA GLU A 4 -9.49 -22.71 -5.77
C GLU A 4 -10.52 -21.58 -5.61
N GLN A 5 -11.47 -21.73 -4.68
CA GLN A 5 -12.42 -20.68 -4.31
C GLN A 5 -11.79 -19.58 -3.46
N ILE A 6 -10.77 -19.89 -2.65
CA ILE A 6 -10.04 -18.90 -1.83
C ILE A 6 -9.14 -18.02 -2.71
N CYS A 7 -8.48 -18.58 -3.73
CA CYS A 7 -7.75 -17.81 -4.75
C CYS A 7 -8.67 -16.85 -5.52
N LYS A 8 -9.86 -17.32 -5.89
CA LYS A 8 -10.88 -16.46 -6.52
C LYS A 8 -11.29 -15.33 -5.59
N THR A 9 -11.43 -15.57 -4.28
CA THR A 9 -11.84 -14.55 -3.31
C THR A 9 -10.72 -13.55 -2.97
N ALA A 10 -9.44 -13.94 -2.90
CA ALA A 10 -8.34 -13.03 -2.58
C ALA A 10 -7.91 -12.14 -3.77
N ALA A 11 -7.87 -12.70 -4.99
CA ALA A 11 -7.63 -11.92 -6.20
C ALA A 11 -8.85 -11.06 -6.56
N ALA A 12 -10.08 -11.56 -6.37
CA ALA A 12 -11.28 -10.74 -6.51
C ALA A 12 -11.39 -9.69 -5.40
N LEU A 13 -10.98 -9.95 -4.15
CA LEU A 13 -10.95 -8.93 -3.09
C LEU A 13 -9.85 -7.90 -3.30
N CYS A 14 -8.74 -8.22 -3.97
CA CYS A 14 -7.73 -7.22 -4.36
C CYS A 14 -8.17 -6.41 -5.59
N ALA A 15 -8.78 -7.05 -6.60
CA ALA A 15 -9.40 -6.36 -7.73
C ALA A 15 -10.60 -5.49 -7.27
N LEU A 16 -11.41 -5.99 -6.32
CA LEU A 16 -12.42 -5.24 -5.59
C LEU A 16 -11.83 -4.35 -4.48
N ALA A 17 -10.56 -4.39 -4.10
CA ALA A 17 -9.98 -3.38 -3.20
C ALA A 17 -9.41 -2.22 -4.01
N VAL A 18 -8.94 -2.49 -5.23
CA VAL A 18 -8.63 -1.46 -6.22
C VAL A 18 -9.92 -0.85 -6.81
N LEU A 19 -11.01 -1.62 -6.92
CA LEU A 19 -12.33 -1.14 -7.39
C LEU A 19 -13.35 -0.77 -6.29
N ALA A 20 -13.19 -1.27 -5.06
CA ALA A 20 -14.12 -1.08 -3.91
C ALA A 20 -13.40 -0.84 -2.57
N GLY A 21 -12.09 -0.52 -2.58
CA GLY A 21 -11.45 0.29 -1.53
C GLY A 21 -11.90 1.77 -1.58
N CYS A 22 -12.72 2.10 -2.58
CA CYS A 22 -13.72 3.16 -2.50
C CYS A 22 -14.92 2.59 -1.73
N GLY A 23 -15.07 2.93 -0.46
CA GLY A 23 -16.28 2.64 0.31
C GLY A 23 -17.48 3.43 -0.24
N ALA A 24 -17.97 3.10 -1.43
CA ALA A 24 -19.30 3.44 -1.87
C ALA A 24 -20.16 2.18 -1.72
N PRO A 25 -21.29 2.22 -0.99
CA PRO A 25 -22.26 1.13 -1.07
C PRO A 25 -22.68 0.96 -2.52
N ALA A 26 -23.08 -0.25 -2.90
CA ALA A 26 -23.61 -0.53 -4.24
C ALA A 26 -24.78 0.42 -4.55
N GLN A 27 -24.49 1.57 -5.17
CA GLN A 27 -25.52 2.47 -5.65
C GLN A 27 -26.26 1.73 -6.76
N LYS A 28 -27.58 1.61 -6.59
CA LYS A 28 -28.47 1.63 -7.73
C LYS A 28 -28.09 2.88 -8.53
N THR A 29 -27.41 2.69 -9.65
CA THR A 29 -27.06 3.75 -10.58
C THR A 29 -28.34 4.42 -11.05
N ARG A 30 -28.74 5.49 -10.37
CA ARG A 30 -29.55 6.52 -10.99
C ARG A 30 -28.58 7.33 -11.81
N ALA A 31 -28.63 7.11 -13.13
CA ALA A 31 -27.90 7.88 -14.10
C ALA A 31 -28.08 9.38 -13.84
N GLU A 32 -27.01 10.03 -13.37
CA GLU A 32 -26.82 11.46 -13.59
C GLU A 32 -25.88 11.60 -14.79
N SER A 33 -26.53 11.58 -15.94
CA SER A 33 -26.08 12.26 -17.14
C SER A 33 -25.69 13.70 -16.79
N GLY A 34 -24.39 14.00 -16.84
CA GLY A 34 -23.87 15.33 -16.53
C GLY A 34 -22.43 15.56 -17.01
N THR A 35 -22.17 15.32 -18.30
CA THR A 35 -21.15 16.03 -19.10
C THR A 35 -19.65 15.92 -18.74
N ALA A 36 -19.17 14.88 -18.05
CA ALA A 36 -17.71 14.62 -17.96
C ALA A 36 -17.27 13.25 -18.51
N ALA A 37 -18.12 12.22 -18.43
CA ALA A 37 -17.76 10.86 -18.86
C ALA A 37 -17.84 10.62 -20.38
N SER A 38 -18.48 11.51 -21.14
CA SER A 38 -18.70 11.33 -22.59
C SER A 38 -17.67 12.02 -23.49
N GLN A 39 -16.58 12.56 -22.94
CA GLN A 39 -15.53 13.23 -23.72
C GLN A 39 -14.09 12.90 -23.28
N ILE A 40 -13.84 11.74 -22.66
CA ILE A 40 -12.47 11.20 -22.66
C ILE A 40 -12.23 10.64 -24.06
N ALA A 41 -11.92 11.55 -24.98
CA ALA A 41 -11.46 11.21 -26.31
C ALA A 41 -10.27 10.24 -26.19
N SER A 42 -10.21 9.29 -27.10
CA SER A 42 -9.24 8.20 -27.25
C SER A 42 -7.78 8.64 -27.46
N ASN A 43 -7.32 9.72 -26.83
CA ASN A 43 -5.95 10.21 -26.85
C ASN A 43 -5.25 9.83 -25.53
N SER A 44 -5.16 8.52 -25.30
CA SER A 44 -4.43 7.89 -24.20
C SER A 44 -3.29 7.09 -24.84
N ALA A 45 -2.22 7.77 -25.26
CA ALA A 45 -1.08 7.10 -25.88
C ALA A 45 -0.12 6.60 -24.80
N GLY A 46 0.26 5.33 -24.88
CA GLY A 46 1.44 4.84 -24.17
C GLY A 46 2.73 5.51 -24.66
N PRO A 47 3.90 5.15 -24.10
CA PRO A 47 5.19 5.68 -24.51
C PRO A 47 5.38 5.50 -26.01
N ALA A 48 5.88 6.54 -26.68
CA ALA A 48 6.17 6.47 -28.09
C ALA A 48 7.24 5.39 -28.37
N ALA A 49 7.09 4.65 -29.47
CA ALA A 49 8.05 3.62 -29.84
C ALA A 49 9.45 4.23 -30.00
N GLY A 50 10.41 3.75 -29.21
CA GLY A 50 11.80 4.23 -29.21
C GLY A 50 12.10 5.39 -28.25
N ASP A 51 11.12 5.86 -27.46
CA ASP A 51 11.38 6.86 -26.43
C ASP A 51 11.98 6.23 -25.16
N ALA A 52 13.25 6.51 -24.93
CA ALA A 52 14.01 5.98 -23.80
C ALA A 52 13.80 6.85 -22.54
N PRO A 53 13.45 6.23 -21.38
CA PRO A 53 13.26 6.98 -20.15
C PRO A 53 14.57 7.65 -19.71
N ARG A 54 14.46 8.86 -19.14
CA ARG A 54 15.62 9.65 -18.69
C ARG A 54 15.50 9.98 -17.21
N ALA A 55 16.59 9.80 -16.48
CA ALA A 55 16.67 10.19 -15.07
C ALA A 55 16.39 11.70 -14.91
N GLY A 56 15.70 12.07 -13.83
CA GLY A 56 15.31 13.46 -13.55
C GLY A 56 14.05 13.94 -14.29
N THR A 57 13.45 13.14 -15.17
CA THR A 57 12.20 13.49 -15.85
C THR A 57 11.04 13.55 -14.86
N ILE A 58 10.37 14.69 -14.78
CA ILE A 58 9.07 14.87 -14.11
C ILE A 58 8.08 15.35 -15.18
N ALA A 59 7.34 14.42 -15.79
CA ALA A 59 6.52 14.69 -16.97
C ALA A 59 5.39 15.70 -16.70
N ARG A 60 4.78 15.63 -15.50
CA ARG A 60 3.74 16.56 -15.04
C ARG A 60 3.80 16.71 -13.52
N ARG A 61 3.17 17.78 -13.02
CA ARG A 61 2.77 17.94 -11.61
C ARG A 61 1.24 17.87 -11.54
N PRO A 62 0.64 16.69 -11.29
CA PRO A 62 -0.81 16.55 -11.22
C PRO A 62 -1.40 17.43 -10.12
N GLU A 63 -2.55 18.03 -10.39
CA GLU A 63 -3.26 18.83 -9.39
C GLU A 63 -3.76 17.95 -8.24
N ALA A 64 -3.84 18.54 -7.04
CA ALA A 64 -4.44 17.89 -5.89
C ALA A 64 -5.91 17.55 -6.15
N ASN A 65 -6.33 16.35 -5.76
CA ASN A 65 -7.73 15.94 -5.89
C ASN A 65 -8.50 16.27 -4.62
N THR A 66 -9.23 17.39 -4.68
CA THR A 66 -10.07 17.85 -3.58
C THR A 66 -11.53 17.42 -3.72
N ALA A 67 -11.89 16.66 -4.75
CA ALA A 67 -13.26 16.21 -4.95
C ALA A 67 -13.67 15.30 -3.79
N MET A 68 -14.79 15.65 -3.15
CA MET A 68 -15.35 14.87 -2.06
C MET A 68 -16.18 13.77 -2.70
N TRP A 69 -15.73 12.52 -2.63
CA TRP A 69 -16.56 11.37 -3.04
C TRP A 69 -17.84 11.24 -2.19
N THR A 70 -17.86 11.93 -1.04
CA THR A 70 -19.00 12.07 -0.12
C THR A 70 -19.99 13.16 -0.53
N GLU A 71 -19.76 13.88 -1.63
CA GLU A 71 -20.66 14.94 -2.10
C GLU A 71 -22.07 14.39 -2.36
N GLY A 72 -23.07 15.02 -1.74
CA GLY A 72 -24.48 14.59 -1.84
C GLY A 72 -24.89 13.47 -0.88
N MET A 73 -23.96 12.89 -0.11
CA MET A 73 -24.28 11.89 0.93
C MET A 73 -24.66 12.57 2.24
N SER A 74 -25.65 12.00 2.94
CA SER A 74 -26.02 12.38 4.30
C SER A 74 -25.06 11.80 5.33
N ALA A 75 -25.02 12.39 6.54
CA ALA A 75 -24.25 11.85 7.65
C ALA A 75 -24.69 10.44 8.04
N GLU A 76 -25.98 10.11 7.90
CA GLU A 76 -26.50 8.76 8.15
C GLU A 76 -25.89 7.75 7.17
N GLU A 77 -25.91 8.05 5.87
CA GLU A 77 -25.30 7.20 4.83
C GLU A 77 -23.79 7.02 5.03
N LEU A 78 -23.08 8.06 5.45
CA LEU A 78 -21.64 8.01 5.70
C LEU A 78 -21.27 7.21 6.94
N LEU A 79 -22.20 7.05 7.88
CA LEU A 79 -22.00 6.32 9.13
C LEU A 79 -22.55 4.89 9.06
N GLU A 80 -23.05 4.45 7.91
CA GLU A 80 -23.40 3.05 7.68
C GLU A 80 -22.12 2.20 7.54
N PRO A 81 -21.87 1.22 8.44
CA PRO A 81 -20.67 0.40 8.36
C PRO A 81 -20.69 -0.52 7.14
N ASP A 82 -19.54 -0.67 6.51
CA ASP A 82 -19.33 -1.67 5.47
C ASP A 82 -19.36 -3.12 6.03
N ARG A 83 -19.15 -4.10 5.16
CA ARG A 83 -19.13 -5.53 5.56
C ARG A 83 -18.01 -5.89 6.55
N THR A 84 -17.03 -5.01 6.73
CA THR A 84 -15.92 -5.17 7.68
C THR A 84 -16.14 -4.40 8.99
N GLY A 85 -17.30 -3.76 9.13
CA GLY A 85 -17.67 -2.94 10.29
C GLY A 85 -16.95 -1.59 10.34
N CYS A 86 -16.46 -1.11 9.20
CA CYS A 86 -15.74 0.16 9.07
C CYS A 86 -16.59 1.20 8.35
N VAL A 87 -16.31 2.47 8.61
CA VAL A 87 -16.89 3.60 7.86
C VAL A 87 -15.77 4.39 7.20
N ASP A 88 -16.06 5.01 6.06
CA ASP A 88 -15.15 5.92 5.38
C ASP A 88 -15.79 7.29 5.34
N VAL A 89 -15.19 8.24 6.06
CA VAL A 89 -15.69 9.61 6.20
C VAL A 89 -14.63 10.62 5.75
N ARG A 90 -13.66 10.18 4.95
CA ARG A 90 -12.64 11.05 4.34
C ARG A 90 -13.30 12.15 3.53
N GLY A 91 -12.92 13.40 3.81
CA GLY A 91 -13.52 14.59 3.19
C GLY A 91 -14.96 14.88 3.60
N ALA A 92 -15.59 14.12 4.51
CA ALA A 92 -16.97 14.39 4.92
C ALA A 92 -17.10 15.65 5.80
N ASP A 93 -18.25 16.32 5.70
CA ASP A 93 -18.67 17.35 6.65
C ASP A 93 -19.68 16.78 7.65
N LEU A 94 -19.19 16.34 8.82
CA LEU A 94 -19.99 15.80 9.91
C LEU A 94 -20.22 16.84 11.03
N SER A 95 -19.93 18.11 10.79
CA SER A 95 -19.99 19.17 11.82
C SER A 95 -21.38 19.35 12.44
N GLY A 96 -22.44 19.01 11.70
CA GLY A 96 -23.83 19.05 12.17
C GLY A 96 -24.38 17.71 12.71
N ALA A 97 -23.60 16.63 12.72
CA ALA A 97 -24.06 15.30 13.12
C ALA A 97 -23.97 15.11 14.65
N ASP A 98 -24.97 14.43 15.25
CA ASP A 98 -24.87 13.95 16.62
C ASP A 98 -24.07 12.64 16.66
N LEU A 99 -22.80 12.76 17.06
CA LEU A 99 -21.87 11.63 17.15
C LEU A 99 -21.67 11.15 18.60
N SER A 100 -22.46 11.63 19.56
CA SER A 100 -22.24 11.40 21.00
C SER A 100 -22.18 9.91 21.41
N GLN A 101 -22.82 9.02 20.64
CA GLN A 101 -22.82 7.57 20.85
C GLN A 101 -22.00 6.79 19.80
N ALA A 102 -21.28 7.48 18.92
CA ALA A 102 -20.58 6.87 17.78
C ALA A 102 -19.14 6.46 18.08
N GLY A 103 -18.68 6.48 19.33
CA GLY A 103 -17.26 6.27 19.68
C GLY A 103 -16.65 4.99 19.09
N ALA A 104 -17.29 3.83 19.33
CA ALA A 104 -16.82 2.54 18.81
C ALA A 104 -16.85 2.46 17.28
N LEU A 105 -17.78 3.16 16.63
CA LEU A 105 -17.85 3.24 15.17
C LEU A 105 -16.69 4.10 14.62
N LEU A 106 -16.45 5.26 15.23
CA LEU A 106 -15.43 6.21 14.79
C LEU A 106 -14.00 5.75 15.08
N GLU A 107 -13.78 4.91 16.10
CA GLU A 107 -12.52 4.16 16.24
C GLU A 107 -12.24 3.23 15.05
N ASN A 108 -13.28 2.91 14.28
CA ASN A 108 -13.22 2.10 13.07
C ASN A 108 -13.49 2.92 11.79
N ALA A 109 -13.30 4.24 11.83
CA ALA A 109 -13.42 5.11 10.68
C ALA A 109 -12.09 5.32 9.95
N SER A 110 -12.14 5.34 8.61
CA SER A 110 -11.15 6.05 7.79
C SER A 110 -11.54 7.51 7.69
N PHE A 111 -10.58 8.42 7.87
CA PHE A 111 -10.78 9.86 7.85
C PHE A 111 -9.52 10.59 7.41
N ASP A 112 -9.62 11.86 7.04
CA ASP A 112 -8.49 12.66 6.59
C ASP A 112 -8.49 14.06 7.23
N GLY A 113 -7.46 14.86 6.90
CA GLY A 113 -7.33 16.24 7.38
C GLY A 113 -8.49 17.16 6.96
N ARG A 114 -9.33 16.75 6.00
CA ARG A 114 -10.46 17.51 5.49
C ARG A 114 -11.80 17.07 6.09
N THR A 115 -11.85 15.92 6.77
CA THR A 115 -13.03 15.50 7.53
C THR A 115 -13.32 16.53 8.62
N LYS A 116 -14.51 17.13 8.58
CA LYS A 116 -14.96 18.08 9.61
C LYS A 116 -15.80 17.36 10.64
N TRP A 117 -15.43 17.54 11.90
CA TRP A 117 -16.07 16.92 13.05
C TRP A 117 -16.95 17.93 13.79
N PRO A 118 -17.97 17.49 14.55
CA PRO A 118 -18.68 18.36 15.47
C PRO A 118 -17.75 18.84 16.59
N ASP A 119 -18.11 19.95 17.25
CA ASP A 119 -17.31 20.56 18.32
C ASP A 119 -17.06 19.63 19.52
N THR A 120 -17.90 18.62 19.69
CA THR A 120 -17.79 17.62 20.77
C THR A 120 -17.83 16.22 20.19
N LEU A 121 -16.79 15.44 20.45
CA LEU A 121 -16.71 14.01 20.15
C LEU A 121 -16.93 13.17 21.42
N PRO A 122 -17.28 11.88 21.29
CA PRO A 122 -17.38 10.96 22.43
C PRO A 122 -16.15 10.98 23.32
N GLU A 123 -16.37 10.86 24.64
CA GLU A 123 -15.28 10.76 25.62
C GLU A 123 -14.35 9.58 25.28
N GLY A 124 -13.05 9.82 25.29
CA GLY A 124 -12.02 8.82 24.98
C GLY A 124 -11.68 8.65 23.49
N LEU A 125 -12.43 9.26 22.56
CA LEU A 125 -12.11 9.27 21.14
C LEU A 125 -11.07 10.36 20.82
N ASP A 126 -9.85 9.97 20.45
CA ASP A 126 -8.77 10.86 20.05
C ASP A 126 -8.31 10.54 18.62
N LEU A 127 -8.97 11.18 17.65
CA LEU A 127 -8.68 11.00 16.23
C LEU A 127 -7.27 11.48 15.85
N SER A 128 -6.75 12.51 16.52
CA SER A 128 -5.40 13.01 16.27
C SER A 128 -4.36 11.96 16.67
N LYS A 129 -4.56 11.30 17.81
CA LYS A 129 -3.71 10.20 18.26
C LYS A 129 -3.78 8.97 17.34
N LEU A 130 -4.96 8.63 16.81
CA LEU A 130 -5.07 7.56 15.81
C LEU A 130 -4.23 7.87 14.56
N MET A 131 -4.34 9.10 14.06
CA MET A 131 -3.57 9.55 12.90
C MET A 131 -2.06 9.53 13.18
N GLU A 132 -1.62 9.99 14.34
CA GLU A 132 -0.20 9.98 14.70
C GLU A 132 0.36 8.55 14.85
N LEU A 133 -0.37 7.67 15.53
CA LEU A 133 0.01 6.24 15.65
C LEU A 133 -0.01 5.51 14.30
N GLY A 134 -0.78 5.99 13.33
CA GLY A 134 -0.82 5.44 11.98
C GLY A 134 0.38 5.87 11.12
N ARG A 135 1.02 7.01 11.42
CA ARG A 135 2.22 7.47 10.70
C ARG A 135 3.44 6.62 11.03
N ASP A 136 3.56 6.13 12.25
CA ASP A 136 4.66 5.21 12.58
C ASP A 136 4.56 3.92 11.73
N PRO A 137 5.59 3.59 10.91
CA PRO A 137 5.61 2.35 10.14
C PRO A 137 5.49 1.10 11.03
N GLY A 138 5.92 1.22 12.29
CA GLY A 138 5.88 0.22 13.32
C GLY A 138 7.04 -0.76 13.26
N LEU A 139 6.98 -1.75 14.16
CA LEU A 139 7.97 -2.81 14.31
C LEU A 139 9.40 -2.31 14.56
N GLY A 140 9.55 -1.13 15.18
CA GLY A 140 10.83 -0.52 15.54
C GLY A 140 11.59 0.06 14.35
N VAL A 141 10.95 0.25 13.19
CA VAL A 141 11.63 0.77 11.98
C VAL A 141 12.27 2.14 12.22
N ARG A 142 11.64 3.03 13.00
CA ARG A 142 12.23 4.35 13.34
C ARG A 142 13.54 4.26 14.11
N ILE A 143 13.75 3.20 14.89
CA ILE A 143 15.04 2.96 15.58
C ILE A 143 16.13 2.61 14.57
N LEU A 144 15.78 1.94 13.46
CA LEU A 144 16.72 1.70 12.36
C LEU A 144 17.10 3.02 11.67
N HIS A 145 16.13 3.93 11.51
CA HIS A 145 16.37 5.26 10.96
C HIS A 145 17.34 6.07 11.82
N GLU A 146 17.18 6.04 13.15
CA GLU A 146 18.10 6.68 14.11
C GLU A 146 19.53 6.13 14.02
N GLN A 147 19.69 4.88 13.56
CA GLN A 147 20.98 4.25 13.30
C GLN A 147 21.55 4.56 11.91
N GLY A 148 20.86 5.40 11.12
CA GLY A 148 21.25 5.77 9.75
C GLY A 148 20.84 4.75 8.69
N ILE A 149 20.04 3.74 9.03
CA ILE A 149 19.47 2.78 8.07
C ILE A 149 18.12 3.32 7.61
N THR A 150 18.12 4.15 6.58
CA THR A 150 16.98 4.94 6.09
C THR A 150 16.58 4.63 4.64
N GLY A 151 17.26 3.68 3.99
CA GLY A 151 17.10 3.38 2.57
C GLY A 151 17.92 4.30 1.65
N LYS A 152 18.80 5.13 2.24
CA LYS A 152 19.61 6.09 1.51
C LYS A 152 20.44 5.44 0.41
N GLY A 153 20.39 6.02 -0.78
CA GLY A 153 21.13 5.52 -1.96
C GLY A 153 20.50 4.31 -2.63
N VAL A 154 19.25 3.97 -2.28
CA VAL A 154 18.49 2.88 -2.90
C VAL A 154 17.26 3.45 -3.61
N GLY A 155 17.09 3.09 -4.89
CA GLY A 155 15.91 3.44 -5.67
C GLY A 155 14.76 2.45 -5.43
N ILE A 156 13.58 2.99 -5.16
CA ILE A 156 12.29 2.29 -5.16
C ILE A 156 11.48 2.83 -6.34
N ALA A 157 11.14 1.93 -7.25
CA ALA A 157 10.22 2.20 -8.35
C ALA A 157 8.80 1.80 -7.98
N ILE A 158 7.80 2.58 -8.39
CA ILE A 158 6.38 2.31 -8.17
C ILE A 158 5.62 2.46 -9.48
N ILE A 159 4.76 1.48 -9.78
CA ILE A 159 3.78 1.54 -10.88
C ILE A 159 2.39 1.52 -10.25
N ASP A 160 1.69 2.65 -10.31
CA ASP A 160 0.40 2.80 -9.64
C ASP A 160 -0.44 3.94 -10.29
N GLN A 161 -1.45 4.47 -9.61
CA GLN A 161 -2.32 5.54 -10.10
C GLN A 161 -1.58 6.90 -10.13
N THR A 162 -2.17 7.94 -10.71
CA THR A 162 -1.57 9.29 -10.78
C THR A 162 -1.09 9.80 -9.41
N LEU A 163 0.15 10.29 -9.32
CA LEU A 163 0.80 10.71 -8.06
C LEU A 163 0.68 12.22 -7.83
N LEU A 164 0.45 12.66 -6.58
CA LEU A 164 0.64 14.06 -6.20
C LEU A 164 2.14 14.37 -6.02
N THR A 165 2.85 14.69 -7.09
CA THR A 165 4.33 14.76 -7.11
C THR A 165 4.95 15.78 -6.13
N ASP A 166 4.17 16.78 -5.67
CA ASP A 166 4.63 17.84 -4.77
C ASP A 166 4.35 17.55 -3.27
N HIS A 167 3.87 16.35 -2.91
CA HIS A 167 3.61 16.01 -1.52
C HIS A 167 4.91 15.94 -0.68
N GLN A 168 4.89 16.53 0.52
CA GLN A 168 6.07 16.67 1.39
C GLN A 168 6.74 15.34 1.74
N GLU A 169 5.97 14.26 1.86
CA GLU A 169 6.48 12.91 2.16
C GLU A 169 7.51 12.40 1.15
N TYR A 170 7.55 12.87 -0.10
CA TYR A 170 8.44 12.29 -1.11
C TYR A 170 8.95 13.24 -2.20
N LYS A 171 8.45 14.47 -2.29
CA LYS A 171 8.81 15.42 -3.38
C LYS A 171 10.32 15.62 -3.56
N ASP A 172 11.07 15.70 -2.46
CA ASP A 172 12.52 15.98 -2.50
C ASP A 172 13.34 14.75 -2.91
N ARG A 173 12.72 13.56 -2.89
CA ARG A 173 13.29 12.26 -3.27
C ARG A 173 12.72 11.72 -4.58
N LEU A 174 11.75 12.40 -5.20
CA LEU A 174 11.24 12.06 -6.52
C LEU A 174 12.32 12.32 -7.58
N ARG A 175 12.78 11.26 -8.25
CA ARG A 175 13.81 11.29 -9.29
C ARG A 175 13.26 11.04 -10.68
N PHE A 176 12.07 10.46 -10.78
CA PHE A 176 11.43 10.17 -12.05
C PHE A 176 9.91 10.09 -11.86
N TYR A 177 9.17 10.75 -12.73
CA TYR A 177 7.72 10.64 -12.85
C TYR A 177 7.33 10.70 -14.32
N GLU A 178 6.69 9.64 -14.79
CA GLU A 178 5.98 9.59 -16.07
C GLU A 178 4.55 9.09 -15.85
N GLU A 179 3.70 9.33 -16.83
CA GLU A 179 2.30 8.95 -16.78
C GLU A 179 1.80 8.59 -18.18
N TYR A 180 0.93 7.59 -18.26
CA TYR A 180 0.45 7.03 -19.51
C TYR A 180 -1.06 6.83 -19.49
N ASN A 181 -1.59 6.55 -20.68
CA ASN A 181 -2.99 6.27 -20.91
C ASN A 181 -3.94 7.29 -20.25
N THR A 182 -4.98 6.87 -19.52
CA THR A 182 -5.89 7.82 -18.86
C THR A 182 -5.29 8.45 -17.60
N ALA A 183 -4.34 7.79 -16.94
CA ALA A 183 -3.61 8.35 -15.79
C ALA A 183 -2.93 9.70 -16.12
N ALA A 184 -2.49 9.90 -17.38
CA ALA A 184 -1.91 11.15 -17.87
C ALA A 184 -2.88 12.35 -17.90
N GLN A 185 -4.19 12.12 -17.71
CA GLN A 185 -5.22 13.14 -17.74
C GLN A 185 -5.89 13.35 -16.36
N GLN A 186 -5.60 12.48 -15.40
CA GLN A 186 -6.25 12.50 -14.09
C GLN A 186 -5.57 13.50 -13.14
N ALA A 187 -6.32 13.99 -12.16
CA ALA A 187 -5.75 14.61 -10.97
C ALA A 187 -5.01 13.55 -10.13
N ALA A 188 -4.30 13.97 -9.08
CA ALA A 188 -3.68 13.04 -8.16
C ALA A 188 -4.69 12.04 -7.58
N GLN A 189 -4.30 10.78 -7.46
CA GLN A 189 -5.16 9.71 -6.98
C GLN A 189 -4.71 9.19 -5.63
N MET A 190 -5.68 8.70 -4.87
CA MET A 190 -5.50 8.26 -3.49
C MET A 190 -4.47 7.15 -3.36
N HIS A 191 -4.59 6.11 -4.19
CA HIS A 191 -3.78 4.92 -4.06
C HIS A 191 -2.31 5.23 -4.33
N GLY A 192 -2.01 6.04 -5.35
CA GLY A 192 -0.65 6.45 -5.70
C GLY A 192 0.07 7.20 -4.58
N ALA A 193 -0.58 8.20 -3.99
CA ALA A 193 -0.02 8.93 -2.85
C ALA A 193 0.17 8.03 -1.61
N ALA A 194 -0.78 7.13 -1.35
CA ALA A 194 -0.71 6.23 -0.21
C ALA A 194 0.45 5.23 -0.32
N VAL A 195 0.60 4.54 -1.47
CA VAL A 195 1.65 3.52 -1.63
C VAL A 195 3.05 4.13 -1.65
N ALA A 196 3.21 5.32 -2.23
CA ALA A 196 4.49 6.05 -2.23
C ALA A 196 4.91 6.45 -0.81
N SER A 197 4.00 7.03 -0.04
CA SER A 197 4.29 7.44 1.34
C SER A 197 4.50 6.26 2.28
N ILE A 198 3.81 5.13 2.12
CA ILE A 198 4.07 3.92 2.93
C ILE A 198 5.47 3.35 2.65
N ALA A 199 5.92 3.36 1.39
CA ALA A 199 7.23 2.84 1.03
C ALA A 199 8.37 3.72 1.57
N LEU A 200 8.31 5.02 1.29
CA LEU A 200 9.46 5.94 1.46
C LEU A 200 9.10 7.35 1.92
N GLY A 201 7.89 7.53 2.45
CA GLY A 201 7.49 8.77 3.07
C GLY A 201 8.44 9.23 4.19
N GLU A 202 8.70 10.53 4.27
CA GLU A 202 9.55 11.13 5.29
C GLU A 202 9.14 10.79 6.72
N THR A 203 7.83 10.85 7.02
CA THR A 203 7.32 10.61 8.38
C THR A 203 6.52 9.31 8.47
N ALA A 204 5.93 8.89 7.35
CA ALA A 204 5.05 7.73 7.25
C ALA A 204 5.70 6.47 6.67
N GLY A 205 6.89 6.61 6.08
CA GLY A 205 7.53 5.58 5.26
C GLY A 205 8.48 4.65 5.98
N VAL A 206 8.68 3.47 5.39
CA VAL A 206 9.66 2.49 5.89
C VAL A 206 11.09 2.89 5.53
N ALA A 207 11.31 3.48 4.36
CA ALA A 207 12.63 3.86 3.85
C ALA A 207 12.68 5.36 3.48
N PRO A 208 12.70 6.27 4.47
CA PRO A 208 12.47 7.70 4.27
C PRO A 208 13.53 8.43 3.44
N ASP A 209 14.72 7.86 3.25
CA ASP A 209 15.78 8.44 2.40
C ASP A 209 15.96 7.70 1.06
N ALA A 210 15.10 6.72 0.75
CA ALA A 210 15.09 6.06 -0.55
C ALA A 210 14.67 7.01 -1.66
N LEU A 211 15.14 6.75 -2.89
CA LEU A 211 14.83 7.55 -4.07
C LEU A 211 13.58 7.01 -4.75
N LEU A 212 12.64 7.90 -5.07
CA LEU A 212 11.37 7.52 -5.71
C LEU A 212 11.45 7.63 -7.22
N TYR A 213 11.13 6.53 -7.90
CA TYR A 213 10.90 6.46 -9.34
C TYR A 213 9.46 6.03 -9.58
N TYR A 214 8.70 6.73 -10.41
CA TYR A 214 7.26 6.52 -10.49
C TYR A 214 6.76 6.53 -11.92
N ILE A 215 5.90 5.57 -12.25
CA ILE A 215 5.10 5.58 -13.47
C ILE A 215 3.63 5.46 -13.06
N ALA A 216 2.82 6.41 -13.51
CA ALA A 216 1.37 6.31 -13.41
C ALA A 216 0.80 5.66 -14.69
N ASP A 217 0.09 4.55 -14.58
CA ASP A 217 -0.56 3.95 -15.76
C ASP A 217 -1.89 3.29 -15.37
N ASP A 218 -2.71 3.02 -16.37
CA ASP A 218 -3.96 2.30 -16.24
C ASP A 218 -3.71 0.82 -15.98
N THR A 219 -4.62 0.18 -15.25
CA THR A 219 -4.58 -1.26 -14.98
C THR A 219 -5.33 -2.09 -16.02
N GLY A 220 -5.90 -1.42 -17.03
CA GLY A 220 -6.78 -1.99 -18.03
C GLY A 220 -7.47 -0.91 -18.86
N THR A 221 -8.51 -1.28 -19.58
CA THR A 221 -9.26 -0.36 -20.45
C THR A 221 -10.76 -0.46 -20.22
N TYR A 222 -11.47 0.65 -20.43
CA TYR A 222 -12.93 0.67 -20.50
C TYR A 222 -13.40 0.54 -21.95
N LYS A 223 -14.40 -0.31 -22.16
CA LYS A 223 -15.16 -0.39 -23.41
C LYS A 223 -16.64 -0.50 -23.08
N ASP A 224 -17.46 0.42 -23.58
CA ASP A 224 -18.91 0.44 -23.35
C ASP A 224 -19.26 0.27 -21.86
N GLU A 225 -18.62 1.08 -21.00
CA GLU A 225 -18.71 1.05 -19.52
C GLU A 225 -18.20 -0.23 -18.84
N THR A 226 -17.73 -1.22 -19.60
CA THR A 226 -17.14 -2.44 -19.07
C THR A 226 -15.63 -2.29 -18.92
N TYR A 227 -15.14 -2.41 -17.68
CA TYR A 227 -13.72 -2.46 -17.40
C TYR A 227 -13.15 -3.85 -17.70
N THR A 228 -12.02 -3.89 -18.42
CA THR A 228 -11.22 -5.10 -18.63
C THR A 228 -9.80 -4.84 -18.16
N GLN A 229 -9.37 -5.58 -17.13
CA GLN A 229 -7.99 -5.55 -16.65
C GLN A 229 -7.02 -6.05 -17.74
N ASP A 230 -5.89 -5.37 -17.91
CA ASP A 230 -4.88 -5.69 -18.92
C ASP A 230 -3.47 -5.34 -18.43
N MET A 231 -2.66 -6.35 -18.20
CA MET A 231 -1.32 -6.22 -17.61
C MET A 231 -0.23 -5.86 -18.61
N ARG A 232 -0.56 -5.69 -19.91
CA ARG A 232 0.43 -5.25 -20.91
C ARG A 232 0.96 -3.85 -20.65
N PHE A 233 0.17 -2.97 -20.02
CA PHE A 233 0.60 -1.62 -19.64
C PHE A 233 1.70 -1.69 -18.58
N TYR A 234 1.41 -2.34 -17.46
CA TYR A 234 2.38 -2.50 -16.37
C TYR A 234 3.60 -3.34 -16.78
N ALA A 235 3.45 -4.35 -17.64
CA ALA A 235 4.57 -5.10 -18.19
C ALA A 235 5.57 -4.20 -18.94
N ARG A 236 5.06 -3.27 -19.78
CA ARG A 236 5.90 -2.28 -20.46
C ARG A 236 6.57 -1.33 -19.47
N ASP A 237 5.88 -0.93 -18.42
CA ASP A 237 6.43 0.03 -17.45
C ASP A 237 7.53 -0.59 -16.58
N ILE A 238 7.42 -1.90 -16.28
CA ILE A 238 8.54 -2.66 -15.71
C ILE A 238 9.75 -2.59 -16.64
N ASP A 239 9.57 -2.85 -17.94
CA ASP A 239 10.66 -2.77 -18.93
C ASP A 239 11.25 -1.35 -19.03
N ARG A 240 10.42 -0.31 -18.88
CA ARG A 240 10.91 1.08 -18.80
C ARG A 240 11.80 1.29 -17.59
N PHE A 241 11.41 0.80 -16.40
CA PHE A 241 12.28 0.89 -15.23
C PHE A 241 13.57 0.11 -15.38
N VAL A 242 13.54 -1.07 -16.02
CA VAL A 242 14.76 -1.82 -16.33
C VAL A 242 15.68 -1.00 -17.23
N ALA A 243 15.16 -0.43 -18.32
CA ALA A 243 15.94 0.41 -19.23
C ALA A 243 16.47 1.69 -18.56
N LEU A 244 15.65 2.36 -17.75
CA LEU A 244 16.07 3.53 -16.96
C LEU A 244 17.23 3.15 -16.04
N ASN A 245 17.10 2.01 -15.35
CA ASN A 245 18.07 1.57 -14.36
C ASN A 245 19.46 1.32 -14.95
N GLU A 246 19.58 1.00 -16.25
CA GLU A 246 20.89 0.88 -16.92
C GLU A 246 21.66 2.21 -16.95
N THR A 247 20.94 3.34 -16.97
CA THR A 247 21.51 4.68 -17.08
C THR A 247 21.81 5.37 -15.74
N LEU A 248 21.21 4.87 -14.65
CA LEU A 248 21.33 5.48 -13.32
C LEU A 248 22.74 5.31 -12.72
N ALA A 249 23.14 6.26 -11.88
CA ALA A 249 24.35 6.13 -11.07
C ALA A 249 24.24 4.94 -10.09
N ALA A 250 25.38 4.46 -9.60
CA ALA A 250 25.44 3.28 -8.71
C ALA A 250 24.66 3.48 -7.41
N ASP A 251 24.70 4.69 -6.84
CA ASP A 251 23.99 5.14 -5.64
C ASP A 251 22.58 5.66 -5.92
N GLU A 252 22.09 5.47 -7.15
CA GLU A 252 20.73 5.81 -7.56
C GLU A 252 19.95 4.62 -8.10
N LYS A 253 20.57 3.44 -8.18
CA LYS A 253 19.98 2.24 -8.79
C LYS A 253 18.66 1.85 -8.14
N ILE A 254 17.67 1.55 -9.00
CA ILE A 254 16.41 0.92 -8.62
C ILE A 254 16.72 -0.52 -8.21
N ARG A 255 16.36 -0.86 -6.97
CA ARG A 255 16.51 -2.22 -6.42
C ARG A 255 15.21 -2.97 -6.32
N VAL A 256 14.09 -2.26 -6.32
CA VAL A 256 12.76 -2.85 -6.25
C VAL A 256 11.73 -2.04 -7.03
N ILE A 257 10.87 -2.75 -7.75
CA ILE A 257 9.63 -2.23 -8.33
C ILE A 257 8.47 -2.72 -7.46
N SER A 258 7.70 -1.80 -6.92
CA SER A 258 6.50 -2.03 -6.10
C SER A 258 5.25 -1.83 -6.93
N ILE A 259 4.41 -2.86 -6.97
CA ILE A 259 3.17 -2.87 -7.75
C ILE A 259 2.04 -3.36 -6.84
N SER A 260 1.23 -2.43 -6.34
CA SER A 260 0.14 -2.75 -5.41
C SER A 260 -1.10 -3.29 -6.12
N LEU A 261 -0.90 -4.31 -6.95
CA LEU A 261 -1.93 -4.96 -7.77
C LEU A 261 -1.62 -6.45 -7.94
N GLY A 262 -2.67 -7.26 -8.08
CA GLY A 262 -2.58 -8.67 -8.47
C GLY A 262 -3.28 -8.93 -9.80
N TYR A 263 -2.96 -10.06 -10.42
CA TYR A 263 -3.57 -10.54 -11.66
C TYR A 263 -3.71 -12.05 -11.63
N MET A 264 -4.63 -12.57 -12.44
CA MET A 264 -4.86 -14.00 -12.61
C MET A 264 -4.12 -14.52 -13.85
N PRO A 265 -3.84 -15.84 -13.93
CA PRO A 265 -3.20 -16.42 -15.11
C PRO A 265 -3.95 -16.21 -16.43
N ASP A 266 -5.26 -15.98 -16.38
CA ASP A 266 -6.14 -15.70 -17.51
C ASP A 266 -6.40 -14.20 -17.74
N THR A 267 -5.84 -13.32 -16.90
CA THR A 267 -5.88 -11.87 -17.14
C THR A 267 -5.16 -11.55 -18.46
N PRO A 268 -5.75 -10.74 -19.36
CA PRO A 268 -5.02 -10.21 -20.52
C PRO A 268 -3.67 -9.61 -20.12
N GLY A 269 -2.59 -9.97 -20.81
CA GLY A 269 -1.25 -9.48 -20.49
C GLY A 269 -0.49 -10.23 -19.39
N ALA A 270 -1.06 -11.29 -18.78
CA ALA A 270 -0.42 -12.01 -17.69
C ALA A 270 0.95 -12.61 -18.10
N GLN A 271 1.07 -13.14 -19.31
CA GLN A 271 2.33 -13.71 -19.81
C GLN A 271 3.40 -12.63 -20.04
N GLU A 272 2.98 -11.48 -20.58
CA GLU A 272 3.84 -10.32 -20.77
C GLU A 272 4.34 -9.77 -19.43
N MET A 273 3.46 -9.72 -18.43
CA MET A 273 3.77 -9.34 -17.05
C MET A 273 4.80 -10.30 -16.42
N ASP A 274 4.56 -11.61 -16.49
CA ASP A 274 5.49 -12.63 -16.00
C ASP A 274 6.87 -12.51 -16.67
N ALA A 275 6.90 -12.26 -17.98
CA ALA A 275 8.14 -12.08 -18.74
C ALA A 275 8.88 -10.79 -18.34
N ALA A 276 8.16 -9.69 -18.11
CA ALA A 276 8.74 -8.43 -17.65
C ALA A 276 9.31 -8.55 -16.23
N ILE A 277 8.58 -9.21 -15.32
CA ILE A 277 9.06 -9.54 -13.97
C ILE A 277 10.35 -10.37 -14.03
N ALA A 278 10.41 -11.38 -14.90
CA ALA A 278 11.60 -12.20 -15.08
C ALA A 278 12.80 -11.38 -15.59
N ARG A 279 12.59 -10.46 -16.55
CA ARG A 279 13.64 -9.54 -17.02
C ARG A 279 14.14 -8.61 -15.93
N ALA A 280 13.24 -7.99 -15.16
CA ALA A 280 13.62 -7.13 -14.04
C ALA A 280 14.46 -7.89 -12.99
N ARG A 281 14.04 -9.10 -12.63
CA ARG A 281 14.79 -9.96 -11.68
C ARG A 281 16.15 -10.36 -12.22
N ALA A 282 16.25 -10.69 -13.51
CA ALA A 282 17.53 -10.97 -14.16
C ALA A 282 18.47 -9.75 -14.16
N ALA A 283 17.92 -8.54 -14.19
CA ALA A 283 18.66 -7.28 -14.06
C ALA A 283 18.97 -6.89 -12.59
N GLY A 284 18.71 -7.77 -11.61
CA GLY A 284 18.95 -7.51 -10.19
C GLY A 284 17.90 -6.61 -9.51
N ILE A 285 16.77 -6.37 -10.17
CA ILE A 285 15.66 -5.57 -9.64
C ILE A 285 14.58 -6.51 -9.12
N ALA A 286 14.28 -6.43 -7.82
CA ALA A 286 13.15 -7.14 -7.24
C ALA A 286 11.83 -6.59 -7.80
N VAL A 287 10.82 -7.45 -7.95
CA VAL A 287 9.44 -7.00 -8.22
C VAL A 287 8.55 -7.56 -7.14
N VAL A 288 7.94 -6.67 -6.36
CA VAL A 288 7.02 -6.99 -5.27
C VAL A 288 5.61 -6.58 -5.68
N TYR A 289 4.70 -7.54 -5.61
CA TYR A 289 3.33 -7.40 -6.09
C TYR A 289 2.42 -8.39 -5.40
N VAL A 290 1.10 -8.20 -5.54
CA VAL A 290 0.12 -9.11 -4.92
C VAL A 290 0.08 -10.41 -5.71
N SER A 291 0.57 -11.50 -5.12
CA SER A 291 0.58 -12.81 -5.75
C SER A 291 0.51 -13.93 -4.71
N ASP A 292 -0.29 -14.96 -5.02
CA ASP A 292 -0.37 -16.22 -4.28
C ASP A 292 0.39 -17.37 -4.97
N SER A 293 0.89 -17.14 -6.18
CA SER A 293 1.58 -18.12 -7.02
C SER A 293 3.09 -17.91 -7.06
N ASP A 294 3.55 -16.66 -6.93
CA ASP A 294 4.97 -16.33 -6.89
C ASP A 294 5.62 -16.88 -5.61
N ARG A 295 6.70 -17.65 -5.75
CA ARG A 295 7.39 -18.31 -4.63
C ARG A 295 7.83 -17.33 -3.53
N MET A 296 8.20 -16.11 -3.91
CA MET A 296 8.74 -15.08 -3.02
C MET A 296 7.62 -14.26 -2.38
N MET A 297 6.49 -14.09 -3.07
CA MET A 297 5.38 -13.26 -2.59
C MET A 297 4.26 -14.03 -1.90
N LYS A 298 4.01 -15.30 -2.26
CA LYS A 298 2.86 -16.09 -1.80
C LYS A 298 2.67 -16.24 -0.29
N ASN A 299 3.73 -16.00 0.48
CA ASN A 299 3.68 -16.10 1.94
C ASN A 299 3.40 -14.76 2.59
N TYR A 300 3.60 -13.62 1.91
CA TYR A 300 3.37 -12.31 2.49
C TYR A 300 1.87 -12.03 2.66
N MET A 301 1.53 -11.42 3.79
CA MET A 301 0.17 -11.01 4.12
C MET A 301 0.19 -9.77 5.04
N GLY A 302 -0.89 -9.01 5.08
CA GLY A 302 -1.01 -7.84 5.95
C GLY A 302 -1.53 -8.16 7.35
N ALA A 303 -0.97 -7.51 8.37
CA ALA A 303 -1.43 -7.54 9.76
C ALA A 303 -2.25 -6.31 10.11
N GLY A 304 -3.24 -6.54 10.96
CA GLY A 304 -4.00 -5.53 11.64
C GLY A 304 -3.35 -5.03 12.92
N ARG A 305 -4.01 -4.06 13.56
CA ARG A 305 -3.67 -3.54 14.88
C ARG A 305 -4.95 -3.10 15.61
N ALA A 306 -4.97 -3.19 16.93
CA ALA A 306 -6.04 -2.60 17.73
C ALA A 306 -6.07 -1.06 17.59
N PRO A 307 -7.24 -0.40 17.80
CA PRO A 307 -7.29 1.05 18.00
C PRO A 307 -6.34 1.46 19.13
N TYR A 308 -5.59 2.54 18.95
CA TYR A 308 -4.61 3.07 19.91
C TYR A 308 -3.48 2.11 20.34
N GLY A 309 -3.41 0.90 19.79
CA GLY A 309 -2.32 -0.03 20.04
C GLY A 309 -0.99 0.54 19.54
N ASP A 310 0.09 0.24 20.25
CA ASP A 310 1.43 0.67 19.86
C ASP A 310 1.83 0.02 18.51
N PRO A 311 2.17 0.80 17.45
CA PRO A 311 2.68 0.28 16.18
C PRO A 311 3.92 -0.61 16.34
N ASN A 312 4.71 -0.40 17.39
CA ASN A 312 5.95 -1.10 17.58
C ASN A 312 5.75 -2.43 18.31
N ASP A 313 4.72 -2.55 19.16
CA ASP A 313 4.46 -3.74 19.98
C ASP A 313 3.85 -4.90 19.16
N PRO A 314 4.57 -6.03 18.99
CA PRO A 314 4.04 -7.22 18.33
C PRO A 314 2.78 -7.77 19.00
N ALA A 315 2.60 -7.59 20.31
CA ALA A 315 1.44 -8.09 21.04
C ALA A 315 0.14 -7.33 20.70
N GLN A 316 0.24 -6.12 20.14
CA GLN A 316 -0.90 -5.32 19.69
C GLN A 316 -1.31 -5.63 18.23
N ARG A 317 -0.61 -6.57 17.58
CA ARG A 317 -0.95 -7.00 16.22
C ARG A 317 -2.16 -7.91 16.24
N LEU A 318 -2.93 -7.82 15.15
CA LEU A 318 -4.12 -8.61 14.90
C LEU A 318 -4.04 -9.19 13.49
N PRO A 319 -4.86 -10.20 13.16
CA PRO A 319 -5.19 -10.53 11.79
C PRO A 319 -5.61 -9.26 11.04
N GLY A 320 -5.23 -9.14 9.77
CA GLY A 320 -5.72 -8.06 8.93
C GLY A 320 -7.23 -8.15 8.78
N ARG A 321 -7.91 -7.01 8.89
CA ARG A 321 -9.37 -6.94 8.98
C ARG A 321 -10.07 -7.64 7.82
N PHE A 322 -9.55 -7.49 6.60
CA PHE A 322 -10.19 -8.08 5.41
C PHE A 322 -10.19 -9.63 5.41
N TRP A 323 -9.24 -10.27 6.10
CA TRP A 323 -9.11 -11.74 6.14
C TRP A 323 -9.40 -12.34 7.52
N GLN A 324 -9.57 -11.52 8.55
CA GLN A 324 -9.97 -11.93 9.89
C GLN A 324 -11.25 -12.80 9.90
N PRO A 325 -12.33 -12.49 9.13
CA PRO A 325 -13.50 -13.36 9.08
C PRO A 325 -13.19 -14.77 8.57
N ALA A 326 -12.31 -14.91 7.57
CA ALA A 326 -11.92 -16.21 7.02
C ALA A 326 -11.07 -17.03 8.00
N LEU A 327 -10.24 -16.36 8.81
CA LEU A 327 -9.50 -17.00 9.91
C LEU A 327 -10.45 -17.59 10.95
N PHE A 328 -11.38 -16.78 11.46
CA PHE A 328 -12.28 -17.21 12.53
C PHE A 328 -13.35 -18.19 12.06
N GLY A 329 -13.78 -18.09 10.79
CA GLY A 329 -14.62 -19.07 10.12
C GLY A 329 -13.93 -20.42 9.81
N GLY A 330 -12.61 -20.53 10.03
CA GLY A 330 -11.85 -21.76 9.81
C GLY A 330 -11.51 -22.05 8.34
N GLU A 331 -11.68 -21.06 7.46
CA GLU A 331 -11.42 -21.17 6.03
C GLU A 331 -9.98 -20.82 5.65
N TYR A 332 -9.25 -20.19 6.58
CA TYR A 332 -7.88 -19.73 6.37
C TYR A 332 -6.88 -20.48 7.25
N THR A 333 -5.90 -21.12 6.63
CA THR A 333 -4.78 -21.76 7.33
C THR A 333 -3.55 -20.88 7.26
N THR A 334 -3.12 -20.37 8.40
CA THR A 334 -2.15 -19.28 8.58
C THR A 334 -0.73 -19.73 8.84
N SER A 335 -0.45 -21.03 8.82
CA SER A 335 0.85 -21.60 9.21
C SER A 335 2.03 -21.15 8.35
N ARG A 336 1.80 -20.39 7.28
CA ARG A 336 2.82 -19.87 6.35
C ARG A 336 2.78 -18.35 6.12
N ALA A 337 1.83 -17.63 6.72
CA ALA A 337 1.70 -16.20 6.49
C ALA A 337 2.84 -15.44 7.19
N LEU A 338 3.60 -14.67 6.41
CA LEU A 338 4.61 -13.71 6.83
C LEU A 338 3.97 -12.32 6.83
N LEU A 339 3.76 -11.78 8.02
CA LEU A 339 2.91 -10.64 8.26
C LEU A 339 3.71 -9.34 8.31
N VAL A 340 3.22 -8.32 7.62
CA VAL A 340 3.71 -6.93 7.67
C VAL A 340 2.59 -5.96 8.06
N PRO A 341 2.87 -4.79 8.65
CA PRO A 341 1.85 -3.79 9.00
C PRO A 341 1.00 -3.37 7.79
N MET A 342 -0.32 -3.33 7.97
CA MET A 342 -1.26 -2.99 6.89
C MET A 342 -2.40 -2.09 7.37
N ASP A 343 -3.16 -2.51 8.38
CA ASP A 343 -4.30 -1.73 8.87
C ASP A 343 -3.86 -0.58 9.79
N ARG A 344 -4.76 0.40 9.94
CA ARG A 344 -4.58 1.56 10.84
C ARG A 344 -3.32 2.36 10.50
N ARG A 345 -3.06 2.55 9.22
CA ARG A 345 -1.94 3.33 8.69
C ARG A 345 -2.41 4.72 8.29
N THR A 346 -1.56 5.70 8.55
CA THR A 346 -1.69 7.05 8.02
C THR A 346 -0.77 7.16 6.82
N ALA A 347 -1.28 7.69 5.72
CA ALA A 347 -0.53 7.88 4.49
C ALA A 347 -0.82 9.26 3.88
N ALA A 348 0.03 9.69 2.95
CA ALA A 348 -0.16 10.92 2.19
C ALA A 348 -1.53 10.92 1.49
N SER A 349 -2.24 12.04 1.56
CA SER A 349 -3.50 12.25 0.87
C SER A 349 -3.24 12.86 -0.52
N PRO A 350 -4.04 12.54 -1.55
CA PRO A 350 -3.96 13.23 -2.83
C PRO A 350 -4.57 14.65 -2.77
N SER A 351 -5.17 15.04 -1.65
CA SER A 351 -5.96 16.27 -1.53
C SER A 351 -5.14 17.54 -1.26
N GLY A 352 -3.86 17.42 -0.98
CA GLY A 352 -2.98 18.56 -0.70
C GLY A 352 -1.54 18.12 -0.43
N THR A 353 -0.59 19.04 -0.51
CA THR A 353 0.85 18.73 -0.42
C THR A 353 1.32 18.36 0.99
N ASP A 354 0.49 18.63 1.99
CA ASP A 354 0.72 18.42 3.41
C ASP A 354 -0.45 17.67 4.09
N GLU A 355 -1.34 17.09 3.30
CA GLU A 355 -2.57 16.44 3.78
C GLU A 355 -2.37 14.94 3.99
N TYR A 356 -3.03 14.38 5.00
CA TYR A 356 -2.93 12.95 5.33
C TYR A 356 -4.30 12.31 5.49
N ALA A 357 -4.35 11.02 5.22
CA ALA A 357 -5.51 10.17 5.49
C ALA A 357 -5.11 9.01 6.41
N TYR A 358 -5.94 8.76 7.42
CA TYR A 358 -5.87 7.58 8.28
C TYR A 358 -6.81 6.51 7.74
N TYR A 359 -6.25 5.33 7.48
CA TYR A 359 -6.95 4.17 6.93
C TYR A 359 -7.13 3.11 8.01
N VAL A 360 -8.35 2.90 8.48
CA VAL A 360 -8.65 1.86 9.46
C VAL A 360 -8.36 0.46 8.91
N ASN A 361 -8.61 0.25 7.62
CA ASN A 361 -8.48 -1.00 6.91
C ASN A 361 -7.54 -0.78 5.72
N GLY A 362 -6.57 -1.66 5.56
CA GLY A 362 -5.72 -1.71 4.38
C GLY A 362 -6.04 -2.93 3.50
N GLY A 363 -5.59 -2.88 2.26
CA GLY A 363 -5.47 -4.06 1.41
C GLY A 363 -4.04 -4.58 1.38
N MET A 364 -3.82 -5.69 0.66
CA MET A 364 -2.46 -6.11 0.30
C MET A 364 -1.67 -4.98 -0.36
N SER A 365 -2.35 -4.03 -1.02
CA SER A 365 -1.78 -2.79 -1.54
C SER A 365 -0.96 -1.99 -0.53
N TRP A 366 -1.26 -2.03 0.78
CA TRP A 366 -0.47 -1.33 1.81
C TRP A 366 0.71 -2.19 2.29
N ALA A 367 0.57 -3.53 2.20
CA ALA A 367 1.63 -4.46 2.55
C ALA A 367 2.78 -4.46 1.51
N ILE A 368 2.46 -4.40 0.21
CA ILE A 368 3.45 -4.39 -0.88
C ILE A 368 4.49 -3.25 -0.76
N PRO A 369 4.11 -1.96 -0.61
CA PRO A 369 5.08 -0.87 -0.46
C PRO A 369 5.85 -0.95 0.86
N TYR A 370 5.25 -1.52 1.92
CA TYR A 370 5.99 -1.79 3.16
C TYR A 370 7.13 -2.80 2.95
N ILE A 371 6.87 -3.86 2.19
CA ILE A 371 7.88 -4.87 1.83
C ILE A 371 8.97 -4.23 0.95
N ALA A 372 8.58 -3.39 -0.03
CA ALA A 372 9.53 -2.67 -0.86
C ALA A 372 10.47 -1.79 -0.02
N GLY A 373 9.92 -1.02 0.93
CA GLY A 373 10.70 -0.19 1.84
C GLY A 373 11.63 -1.01 2.74
N LEU A 374 11.17 -2.11 3.33
CA LEU A 374 12.03 -2.99 4.13
C LEU A 374 13.18 -3.59 3.31
N TYR A 375 12.90 -3.97 2.06
CA TYR A 375 13.95 -4.47 1.17
C TYR A 375 14.94 -3.37 0.79
N ALA A 376 14.49 -2.11 0.63
CA ALA A 376 15.40 -0.99 0.43
C ALA A 376 16.34 -0.76 1.63
N LEU A 377 15.83 -0.88 2.86
CA LEU A 377 16.69 -0.87 4.06
C LEU A 377 17.72 -2.01 4.02
N ALA A 378 17.31 -3.20 3.61
CA ALA A 378 18.22 -4.34 3.45
C ALA A 378 19.31 -4.08 2.40
N CYS A 379 18.95 -3.51 1.24
CA CYS A 379 19.91 -3.15 0.20
C CYS A 379 20.89 -2.06 0.63
N GLN A 380 20.51 -1.17 1.55
CA GLN A 380 21.47 -0.21 2.12
C GLN A 380 22.48 -0.91 3.03
N VAL A 381 22.02 -1.87 3.83
CA VAL A 381 22.86 -2.61 4.80
C VAL A 381 23.80 -3.59 4.10
N ASP A 382 23.31 -4.28 3.07
CA ASP A 382 24.06 -5.17 2.21
C ASP A 382 23.69 -4.91 0.75
N PRO A 383 24.52 -4.15 0.00
CA PRO A 383 24.26 -3.85 -1.40
C PRO A 383 24.11 -5.09 -2.29
N ASP A 384 24.67 -6.23 -1.93
CA ASP A 384 24.62 -7.45 -2.74
C ASP A 384 23.44 -8.37 -2.37
N VAL A 385 22.64 -8.00 -1.37
CA VAL A 385 21.50 -8.82 -0.94
C VAL A 385 20.49 -8.98 -2.08
N THR A 386 20.16 -10.24 -2.36
CA THR A 386 19.07 -10.59 -3.28
C THR A 386 17.73 -10.60 -2.55
N PHE A 387 16.64 -10.42 -3.30
CA PHE A 387 15.29 -10.55 -2.72
C PHE A 387 15.02 -11.93 -2.13
N GLU A 388 15.71 -12.96 -2.61
CA GLU A 388 15.65 -14.32 -2.05
C GLU A 388 16.30 -14.43 -0.69
N GLN A 389 17.51 -13.89 -0.53
CA GLN A 389 18.16 -13.84 0.78
C GLN A 389 17.34 -13.00 1.76
N PHE A 390 16.80 -11.86 1.32
CA PHE A 390 15.90 -11.03 2.13
C PHE A 390 14.66 -11.81 2.60
N THR A 391 13.95 -12.47 1.67
CA THR A 391 12.73 -13.22 2.01
C THR A 391 13.03 -14.41 2.92
N GLY A 392 14.12 -15.13 2.67
CA GLY A 392 14.59 -16.21 3.55
C GLY A 392 14.89 -15.70 4.97
N ALA A 393 15.64 -14.60 5.07
CA ALA A 393 15.93 -13.96 6.35
C ALA A 393 14.66 -13.50 7.06
N ALA A 394 13.67 -12.98 6.33
CA ALA A 394 12.40 -12.52 6.90
C ALA A 394 11.64 -13.69 7.52
N ILE A 395 11.54 -14.82 6.81
CA ILE A 395 10.89 -16.04 7.29
C ILE A 395 11.58 -16.58 8.55
N GLU A 396 12.91 -16.64 8.53
CA GLU A 396 13.69 -17.22 9.63
C GLU A 396 13.64 -16.38 10.91
N THR A 397 13.56 -15.06 10.78
CA THR A 397 13.59 -14.11 11.91
C THR A 397 12.19 -13.70 12.38
N ALA A 398 11.14 -14.04 11.62
CA ALA A 398 9.78 -13.66 11.96
C ALA A 398 9.25 -14.34 13.23
N GLN A 399 8.50 -13.58 14.02
CA GLN A 399 7.95 -13.99 15.32
C GLN A 399 6.54 -14.54 15.18
N PRO A 400 6.21 -15.71 15.75
CA PRO A 400 4.87 -16.28 15.66
C PRO A 400 3.85 -15.41 16.39
N LEU A 401 2.67 -15.24 15.80
CA LEU A 401 1.55 -14.56 16.41
C LEU A 401 0.40 -15.51 16.73
N SER A 402 -0.23 -15.26 17.88
CA SER A 402 -1.44 -15.95 18.29
C SER A 402 -2.35 -15.05 19.12
N LEU A 403 -3.65 -15.33 19.12
CA LEU A 403 -4.63 -14.59 19.89
C LEU A 403 -5.73 -15.52 20.41
N LEU A 404 -6.39 -15.10 21.48
CA LEU A 404 -7.59 -15.75 22.02
C LEU A 404 -8.83 -15.06 21.44
N HIS A 405 -9.71 -15.80 20.79
CA HIS A 405 -10.99 -15.31 20.28
C HIS A 405 -12.09 -16.33 20.61
N GLU A 406 -13.15 -15.86 21.28
CA GLU A 406 -14.29 -16.70 21.70
C GLU A 406 -13.88 -17.98 22.44
N GLY A 407 -12.88 -17.88 23.32
CA GLY A 407 -12.38 -19.01 24.11
C GLY A 407 -11.49 -20.00 23.34
N ARG A 408 -11.18 -19.74 22.06
CA ARG A 408 -10.28 -20.55 21.24
C ARG A 408 -9.00 -19.81 20.91
N GLN A 409 -7.87 -20.49 21.04
CA GLN A 409 -6.56 -19.96 20.62
C GLN A 409 -6.41 -20.11 19.09
N TYR A 410 -6.08 -19.02 18.41
CA TYR A 410 -5.76 -18.98 16.99
C TYR A 410 -4.30 -18.61 16.81
N SER A 411 -3.52 -19.44 16.09
CA SER A 411 -2.28 -18.99 15.47
C SER A 411 -2.62 -18.36 14.12
N TYR A 412 -2.03 -17.22 13.80
CA TYR A 412 -2.45 -16.47 12.60
C TYR A 412 -1.31 -15.94 11.72
N GLY A 413 -0.10 -16.45 11.92
CA GLY A 413 1.05 -16.16 11.05
C GLY A 413 2.29 -15.84 11.86
N ARG A 414 3.29 -15.27 11.19
CA ARG A 414 4.54 -14.81 11.79
C ARG A 414 4.81 -13.38 11.36
N LEU A 415 4.99 -12.47 12.30
CA LEU A 415 5.29 -11.07 12.07
C LEU A 415 6.75 -10.89 11.69
N VAL A 416 7.03 -10.11 10.63
CA VAL A 416 8.40 -9.72 10.30
C VAL A 416 9.04 -9.00 11.48
N ASN A 417 10.34 -9.19 11.69
CA ASN A 417 11.13 -8.47 12.67
C ASN A 417 12.24 -7.70 11.94
N PRO A 418 12.05 -6.40 11.63
CA PRO A 418 13.00 -5.62 10.84
C PRO A 418 14.43 -5.64 11.39
N ALA A 419 14.61 -5.45 12.70
CA ALA A 419 15.94 -5.46 13.32
C ALA A 419 16.62 -6.83 13.19
N ALA A 420 15.91 -7.92 13.51
CA ALA A 420 16.46 -9.28 13.40
C ALA A 420 16.74 -9.67 11.94
N LEU A 421 15.84 -9.30 11.02
CA LEU A 421 16.01 -9.47 9.57
C LEU A 421 17.31 -8.80 9.10
N LEU A 422 17.47 -7.50 9.35
CA LEU A 422 18.64 -6.75 8.90
C LEU A 422 19.91 -7.23 9.59
N GLY A 423 19.85 -7.60 10.88
CA GLY A 423 21.00 -8.15 11.58
C GLY A 423 21.46 -9.49 11.02
N LYS A 424 20.52 -10.32 10.57
CA LYS A 424 20.83 -11.58 9.88
C LYS A 424 21.49 -11.33 8.52
N ILE A 425 21.03 -10.33 7.77
CA ILE A 425 21.61 -9.96 6.47
C ILE A 425 23.03 -9.41 6.64
N ASN A 426 23.25 -8.50 7.59
CA ASN A 426 24.56 -7.87 7.83
C ASN A 426 25.59 -8.78 8.55
N GLY A 427 25.16 -9.94 9.04
CA GLY A 427 25.97 -10.79 9.92
C GLY A 427 26.37 -10.11 11.25
N LYS A 428 25.67 -9.04 11.65
CA LYS A 428 25.91 -8.24 12.86
C LYS A 428 24.60 -8.03 13.62
N PRO A 429 24.57 -8.18 14.95
CA PRO A 429 23.37 -7.86 15.72
C PRO A 429 22.99 -6.38 15.53
N VAL A 430 21.76 -6.14 15.09
CA VAL A 430 21.14 -4.80 15.11
C VAL A 430 20.37 -4.70 16.43
N PRO A 431 20.57 -3.66 17.26
CA PRO A 431 19.91 -3.54 18.55
C PRO A 431 18.39 -3.71 18.43
N CYS A 432 17.83 -4.67 19.18
CA CYS A 432 16.39 -4.92 19.23
C CYS A 432 15.70 -3.84 20.09
N TRP A 433 14.45 -3.51 19.77
CA TRP A 433 13.60 -2.76 20.70
C TRP A 433 13.06 -3.70 21.80
N SER A 434 12.74 -3.12 22.97
CA SER A 434 12.31 -3.85 24.16
C SER A 434 11.10 -4.74 23.87
N GLY A 435 11.27 -6.06 23.98
CA GLY A 435 10.22 -7.08 23.81
C GLY A 435 10.44 -8.07 22.67
N ALA A 436 11.37 -7.79 21.74
CA ALA A 436 11.55 -8.58 20.51
C ALA A 436 12.88 -9.35 20.40
N CYS A 437 13.72 -9.37 21.44
CA CYS A 437 14.92 -10.19 21.44
C CYS A 437 14.55 -11.67 21.63
N PRO A 438 14.94 -12.59 20.73
CA PRO A 438 14.99 -14.01 21.06
C PRO A 438 15.91 -14.17 22.28
N ALA A 439 15.54 -15.02 23.22
CA ALA A 439 16.49 -15.46 24.23
C ALA A 439 17.70 -16.04 23.48
N THR A 440 18.89 -15.47 23.72
CA THR A 440 20.17 -15.91 23.13
C THR A 440 20.44 -17.38 23.36
#